data_AF-A0A7S1G200-F1
#
_entry.id   AF-A0A7S1G200-F1
#
_cell.length_a   1.000
_cell.length_b   1.000
_cell.length_c   1.000
_cell.angle_alpha   90.00
_cell.angle_beta   90.00
_cell.angle_gamma   90.00
#
_symmetry.space_group_name_H-M   'P 1'
#
loop_
_entity.id
_entity.type
_entity.pdbx_description
1 polymer ?
#
loop_
_entity_poly.entity_id
_entity_poly.type
_entity_poly.pdbx_seq_one_letter_code
_entity_poly.pdbx_strand_id
1 'polypeptide(L)'
;DLLVGGDDAREPNVKLRWASDTVTRSLLQKPPEELIQLRGEKPVLEFVATRDLRPDEEILLDYGRAWEERWRAHLAGWTPAASSSTAMQRTDRPPFDDPREFLWTPDRITICDVDSLDLRIAEEGGRMHEFFPDDDTGFSFHGVGRDDELVRLTHENVSFHAPCAILRADAERETFDVIFCRRGSAEDAPGPAPAAEGGTGNPEFALRLYRVDALPADALHFSDRPGREDERRPGAFRHEMVLPDDMVSEPWRDLGRKKADREGGPSLEPDL
;
A
#
# COMPACT_ATOMS: atom_id res chain seq x y z
N ASP A 1 13.09 28.70 25.00
CA ASP A 1 12.31 27.51 25.40
C ASP A 1 10.85 27.88 25.65
N LEU A 2 10.03 27.77 24.60
CA LEU A 2 8.58 27.94 24.68
C LEU A 2 7.98 26.66 24.10
N LEU A 3 7.65 25.72 24.98
CA LEU A 3 6.84 24.55 24.64
C LEU A 3 5.39 25.00 24.60
N VAL A 4 4.94 25.46 23.43
CA VAL A 4 3.51 25.57 23.15
C VAL A 4 3.10 24.22 22.62
N GLY A 5 2.64 23.33 23.50
CA GLY A 5 1.91 22.12 23.15
C GLY A 5 0.43 22.46 23.01
N GLY A 6 -0.25 21.89 22.00
CA GLY A 6 -1.71 21.82 22.02
C GLY A 6 -2.14 21.08 23.29
N ASP A 7 -3.36 21.34 23.77
CA ASP A 7 -3.85 21.01 25.12
C ASP A 7 -3.84 19.52 25.53
N ASP A 8 -3.23 18.61 24.75
CA ASP A 8 -2.94 17.21 25.08
C ASP A 8 -1.51 16.76 24.68
N ALA A 9 -0.55 17.68 24.59
CA ALA A 9 0.85 17.38 24.23
C ALA A 9 1.56 16.56 25.32
N ARG A 10 1.24 15.27 25.38
CA ARG A 10 1.98 14.28 26.14
C ARG A 10 3.43 14.28 25.68
N GLU A 11 4.35 14.25 26.63
CA GLU A 11 5.78 14.20 26.35
C GLU A 11 6.11 12.94 25.51
N PRO A 12 6.94 13.07 24.45
CA PRO A 12 7.43 11.93 23.68
C PRO A 12 8.02 10.86 24.59
N ASN A 13 7.54 9.64 24.47
CA ASN A 13 7.96 8.50 25.31
C ASN A 13 8.80 7.48 24.54
N VAL A 14 9.02 7.71 23.24
CA VAL A 14 9.99 6.99 22.42
C VAL A 14 10.88 7.93 21.62
N LYS A 15 12.04 7.42 21.21
CA LYS A 15 12.92 8.05 20.22
C LYS A 15 13.30 7.04 19.14
N LEU A 16 13.61 7.55 17.95
CA LEU A 16 14.24 6.76 16.89
C LEU A 16 15.75 6.64 17.13
N ARG A 17 16.31 5.47 16.84
CA ARG A 17 17.75 5.27 16.67
C ARG A 17 18.02 4.17 15.65
N TRP A 18 19.25 4.07 15.16
CA TRP A 18 19.68 2.88 14.43
C TRP A 18 19.77 1.67 15.36
N ALA A 19 19.38 0.51 14.85
CA ALA A 19 19.52 -0.75 15.56
C ALA A 19 20.97 -1.02 15.97
N SER A 20 21.13 -1.52 17.18
CA SER A 20 22.45 -1.77 17.79
C SER A 20 23.10 -3.09 17.35
N ASP A 21 22.43 -3.86 16.49
CA ASP A 21 22.90 -5.15 16.01
C ASP A 21 24.17 -5.02 15.13
N THR A 22 24.88 -6.13 14.96
CA THR A 22 26.14 -6.15 14.22
C THR A 22 25.96 -5.86 12.72
N VAL A 23 24.83 -6.25 12.15
CA VAL A 23 24.53 -6.05 10.72
C VAL A 23 24.28 -4.56 10.47
N THR A 24 23.34 -3.95 11.18
CA THR A 24 23.05 -2.50 11.03
C THR A 24 24.31 -1.68 11.24
N ARG A 25 25.08 -1.92 12.31
CA ARG A 25 26.34 -1.20 12.54
C ARG A 25 27.35 -1.36 11.42
N SER A 26 27.46 -2.55 10.82
CA SER A 26 28.35 -2.78 9.67
C SER A 26 27.88 -2.03 8.43
N LEU A 27 26.57 -2.05 8.15
CA LEU A 27 25.96 -1.37 7.00
C LEU A 27 26.12 0.16 7.10
N LEU A 28 25.99 0.75 8.28
CA LEU A 28 26.14 2.20 8.49
C LEU A 28 27.56 2.72 8.18
N GLN A 29 28.56 1.83 8.16
CA GLN A 29 29.94 2.19 7.80
C GLN A 29 30.21 2.12 6.29
N LYS A 30 29.26 1.57 5.51
CA LYS A 30 29.38 1.46 4.06
C LYS A 30 28.90 2.74 3.37
N PRO A 31 29.52 3.12 2.23
CA PRO A 31 28.98 4.18 1.40
C PRO A 31 27.61 3.77 0.81
N PRO A 32 26.68 4.71 0.58
CA PRO A 32 25.33 4.39 0.09
C PRO A 32 25.31 3.59 -1.23
N GLU A 33 26.29 3.79 -2.11
CA GLU A 33 26.40 3.10 -3.39
C GLU A 33 26.60 1.58 -3.23
N GLU A 34 27.27 1.16 -2.16
CA GLU A 34 27.41 -0.27 -1.83
C GLU A 34 26.11 -0.87 -1.32
N LEU A 35 25.31 -0.10 -0.57
CA LEU A 35 24.06 -0.58 0.01
C LEU A 35 23.02 -0.91 -1.06
N ILE A 36 23.01 -0.17 -2.17
CA ILE A 36 22.11 -0.42 -3.31
C ILE A 36 22.36 -1.81 -3.94
N GLN A 37 23.58 -2.34 -3.81
CA GLN A 37 23.95 -3.64 -4.38
C GLN A 37 23.64 -4.82 -3.45
N LEU A 38 23.38 -4.57 -2.16
CA LEU A 38 23.10 -5.61 -1.20
C LEU A 38 21.66 -6.14 -1.39
N ARG A 39 21.55 -7.43 -1.71
CA ARG A 39 20.26 -8.12 -1.73
C ARG A 39 19.97 -8.66 -0.33
N GLY A 40 19.07 -8.01 0.41
CA GLY A 40 18.44 -8.55 1.61
C GLY A 40 18.82 -7.87 2.92
N GLU A 41 20.07 -7.46 3.11
CA GLU A 41 20.49 -6.74 4.31
C GLU A 41 20.15 -5.26 4.18
N LYS A 42 19.45 -4.71 5.18
CA LYS A 42 19.09 -3.30 5.25
C LYS A 42 19.37 -2.75 6.64
N PRO A 43 19.85 -1.50 6.78
CA PRO A 43 19.96 -0.87 8.08
C PRO A 43 18.57 -0.70 8.67
N VAL A 44 18.43 -0.99 9.96
CA VAL A 44 17.13 -0.96 10.67
C VAL A 44 17.07 0.24 11.60
N LEU A 45 15.96 0.98 11.54
CA LEU A 45 15.60 1.97 12.56
C LEU A 45 14.71 1.30 13.62
N GLU A 46 14.95 1.62 14.88
CA GLU A 46 14.19 1.11 16.00
C GLU A 46 13.60 2.24 16.86
N PHE A 47 12.41 1.97 17.39
CA PHE A 47 11.79 2.79 18.43
C PHE A 47 12.29 2.34 19.79
N VAL A 48 12.78 3.28 20.57
CA VAL A 48 13.33 3.00 21.90
C VAL A 48 12.62 3.87 22.91
N ALA A 49 12.01 3.22 23.90
CA ALA A 49 11.37 3.91 25.00
C ALA A 49 12.40 4.76 25.76
N THR A 50 12.03 6.01 26.03
CA THR A 50 12.86 6.95 26.80
C THR A 50 12.64 6.82 28.31
N ARG A 51 11.60 6.07 28.69
CA ARG A 51 11.20 5.69 30.06
C ARG A 51 10.40 4.40 30.03
N ASP A 52 10.07 3.86 31.19
CA ASP A 52 9.15 2.72 31.28
C ASP A 52 7.76 3.10 30.74
N LEU A 53 7.18 2.17 29.96
CA LEU A 53 5.84 2.30 29.37
C LEU A 53 4.88 1.35 30.09
N ARG A 54 3.65 1.79 30.32
CA ARG A 54 2.59 0.91 30.83
C ARG A 54 1.97 0.08 29.70
N PRO A 55 1.38 -1.09 30.02
CA PRO A 55 0.47 -1.75 29.08
C PRO A 55 -0.61 -0.77 28.60
N ASP A 56 -0.96 -0.85 27.32
CA ASP A 56 -1.95 0.00 26.65
C ASP A 56 -1.59 1.51 26.58
N GLU A 57 -0.36 1.87 26.96
CA GLU A 57 0.14 3.23 26.78
C GLU A 57 0.45 3.50 25.30
N GLU A 58 -0.05 4.64 24.81
CA GLU A 58 0.23 5.11 23.46
C GLU A 58 1.71 5.45 23.27
N ILE A 59 2.27 5.07 22.12
CA ILE A 59 3.64 5.39 21.73
C ILE A 59 3.66 6.76 21.07
N LEU A 60 4.48 7.66 21.61
CA LEU A 60 4.57 9.06 21.20
C LEU A 60 6.00 9.39 20.76
N LEU A 61 6.14 9.71 19.47
CA LEU A 61 7.41 10.10 18.84
C LEU A 61 7.47 11.62 18.65
N ASP A 62 8.61 12.22 18.94
CA ASP A 62 8.92 13.59 18.53
C ASP A 62 9.38 13.62 17.05
N TYR A 63 8.55 14.17 16.17
CA TYR A 63 8.89 14.38 14.76
C TYR A 63 9.74 15.65 14.52
N GLY A 64 10.02 16.41 15.58
CA GLY A 64 10.80 17.63 15.55
C GLY A 64 9.97 18.89 15.31
N ARG A 65 10.55 20.03 15.71
CA ARG A 65 9.89 21.34 15.66
C ARG A 65 9.43 21.76 14.25
N ALA A 66 10.23 21.47 13.23
CA ALA A 66 9.89 21.81 11.85
C ALA A 66 8.61 21.09 11.39
N TRP A 67 8.43 19.83 11.80
CA TRP A 67 7.23 19.07 11.50
C TRP A 67 6.00 19.64 12.21
N GLU A 68 6.14 19.92 13.51
CA GLU A 68 5.06 20.48 14.33
C GLU A 68 4.57 21.84 13.80
N GLU A 69 5.49 22.71 13.39
CA GLU A 69 5.15 24.01 12.80
C GLU A 69 4.38 23.86 11.48
N ARG A 70 4.80 22.92 10.61
CA ARG A 70 4.09 22.65 9.34
C ARG A 70 2.75 21.98 9.56
N TRP A 71 2.64 21.09 10.55
CA TRP A 71 1.37 20.46 10.91
C TRP A 71 0.37 21.50 11.38
N ARG A 72 0.77 22.44 12.25
CA ARG A 72 -0.09 23.56 12.67
C ARG A 72 -0.50 24.45 11.51
N ALA A 73 0.44 24.80 10.63
CA ALA A 73 0.15 25.58 9.44
C ALA A 73 -0.85 24.85 8.51
N HIS A 74 -0.71 23.54 8.39
CA HIS A 74 -1.66 22.70 7.67
C HIS A 74 -3.05 22.74 8.30
N LEU A 75 -3.17 22.51 9.61
CA LEU A 75 -4.43 22.55 10.33
C LEU A 75 -5.15 23.90 10.21
N ALA A 76 -4.41 25.01 10.14
CA ALA A 76 -4.99 26.35 9.99
C ALA A 76 -5.72 26.54 8.65
N GLY A 77 -5.33 25.81 7.60
CA GLY A 77 -5.96 25.88 6.27
C GLY A 77 -6.74 24.62 5.88
N TRP A 78 -6.69 23.56 6.70
CA TRP A 78 -7.30 22.29 6.38
C TRP A 78 -8.81 22.32 6.64
N THR A 79 -9.59 22.02 5.61
CA THR A 79 -11.02 21.78 5.73
C THR A 79 -11.27 20.29 5.52
N PRO A 80 -11.81 19.57 6.53
CA PRO A 80 -12.18 18.17 6.34
C PRO A 80 -13.13 18.06 5.15
N ALA A 81 -12.95 17.05 4.30
CA ALA A 81 -13.93 16.76 3.27
C ALA A 81 -15.29 16.50 3.96
N ALA A 82 -16.35 17.16 3.49
CA ALA A 82 -17.66 17.25 4.17
C ALA A 82 -18.39 15.92 4.42
N SER A 83 -17.77 14.78 4.10
CA SER A 83 -18.36 13.45 4.21
C SER A 83 -17.36 12.33 4.54
N SER A 84 -16.15 12.60 5.03
CA SER A 84 -15.19 11.52 5.35
C SER A 84 -15.42 10.85 6.70
N SER A 85 -16.59 11.04 7.34
CA SER A 85 -16.95 10.28 8.56
C SER A 85 -17.12 8.78 8.30
N THR A 86 -17.18 8.37 7.03
CA THR A 86 -16.96 6.97 6.62
C THR A 86 -15.48 6.73 6.35
N ALA A 87 -14.60 7.26 7.22
CA ALA A 87 -13.35 6.59 7.52
C ALA A 87 -13.78 5.22 8.03
N MET A 88 -13.86 4.28 7.09
CA MET A 88 -14.01 2.88 7.40
C MET A 88 -12.76 2.61 8.22
N GLN A 89 -12.90 2.67 9.55
CA GLN A 89 -12.05 1.87 10.41
C GLN A 89 -11.97 0.53 9.69
N ARG A 90 -10.79 -0.08 9.61
CA ARG A 90 -10.67 -1.50 9.30
C ARG A 90 -11.51 -2.27 10.33
N THR A 91 -12.82 -2.24 10.16
CA THR A 91 -13.72 -3.18 10.74
C THR A 91 -13.52 -4.38 9.84
N ASP A 92 -13.02 -5.47 10.41
CA ASP A 92 -12.70 -6.70 9.70
C ASP A 92 -13.92 -7.34 9.02
N ARG A 93 -15.08 -6.67 9.02
CA ARG A 93 -16.31 -7.09 8.35
C ARG A 93 -16.96 -5.94 7.60
N PRO A 94 -17.27 -6.10 6.31
CA PRO A 94 -18.15 -5.19 5.59
C PRO A 94 -19.56 -5.23 6.21
N PRO A 95 -20.26 -4.08 6.32
CA PRO A 95 -21.68 -4.09 6.66
C PRO A 95 -22.48 -4.75 5.52
N PHE A 96 -23.16 -5.86 5.76
CA PHE A 96 -23.95 -6.58 4.74
C PHE A 96 -25.20 -5.81 4.24
N ASP A 97 -25.38 -4.56 4.65
CA ASP A 97 -26.64 -3.84 4.53
C ASP A 97 -26.93 -3.34 3.10
N ASP A 98 -25.91 -3.05 2.26
CA ASP A 98 -26.12 -2.72 0.85
C ASP A 98 -24.97 -3.17 -0.08
N PRO A 99 -25.17 -4.18 -0.97
CA PRO A 99 -24.15 -4.61 -1.93
C PRO A 99 -23.65 -3.50 -2.86
N ARG A 100 -24.44 -2.44 -3.05
CA ARG A 100 -24.07 -1.29 -3.90
C ARG A 100 -22.99 -0.43 -3.27
N GLU A 101 -22.79 -0.51 -1.96
CA GLU A 101 -21.68 0.15 -1.26
C GLU A 101 -20.33 -0.49 -1.59
N PHE A 102 -20.34 -1.72 -2.12
CA PHE A 102 -19.15 -2.44 -2.56
C PHE A 102 -18.89 -2.34 -4.06
N LEU A 103 -19.66 -1.51 -4.77
CA LEU A 103 -19.36 -1.18 -6.15
C LEU A 103 -18.02 -0.44 -6.20
N TRP A 104 -17.22 -0.79 -7.20
CA TRP A 104 -15.99 -0.08 -7.48
C TRP A 104 -16.32 1.40 -7.72
N THR A 105 -15.84 2.26 -6.84
CA THR A 105 -15.91 3.71 -7.02
C THR A 105 -14.63 4.18 -7.70
N PRO A 106 -14.57 5.41 -8.21
CA PRO A 106 -13.31 6.00 -8.69
C PRO A 106 -12.15 5.91 -7.69
N ASP A 107 -12.46 5.77 -6.39
CA ASP A 107 -11.50 5.80 -5.29
C ASP A 107 -11.27 4.45 -4.59
N ARG A 108 -12.10 3.42 -4.85
CA ARG A 108 -12.06 2.12 -4.14
C ARG A 108 -12.08 0.92 -5.08
N ILE A 109 -11.41 -0.15 -4.68
CA ILE A 109 -11.50 -1.47 -5.31
C ILE A 109 -11.77 -2.53 -4.26
N THR A 110 -12.46 -3.59 -4.67
CA THR A 110 -12.58 -4.80 -3.84
C THR A 110 -11.47 -5.76 -4.24
N ILE A 111 -10.82 -6.36 -3.26
CA ILE A 111 -9.74 -7.32 -3.43
C ILE A 111 -10.17 -8.64 -2.79
N CYS A 112 -10.01 -9.72 -3.53
CA CYS A 112 -10.32 -11.08 -3.07
C CYS A 112 -9.04 -11.81 -2.68
N ASP A 113 -9.06 -12.55 -1.57
CA ASP A 113 -7.98 -13.48 -1.22
C ASP A 113 -8.10 -14.78 -2.04
N VAL A 114 -7.28 -14.88 -3.10
CA VAL A 114 -7.32 -15.94 -4.11
C VAL A 114 -6.88 -17.29 -3.56
N ASP A 115 -5.98 -17.32 -2.59
CA ASP A 115 -5.49 -18.58 -2.00
C ASP A 115 -6.55 -19.17 -1.06
N SER A 116 -7.21 -18.32 -0.29
CA SER A 116 -8.39 -18.71 0.49
C SER A 116 -9.54 -19.16 -0.42
N LEU A 117 -9.69 -18.55 -1.60
CA LEU A 117 -10.68 -18.91 -2.61
C LEU A 117 -10.47 -20.33 -3.16
N ASP A 118 -9.27 -20.68 -3.62
CA ASP A 118 -9.00 -22.00 -4.22
C ASP A 118 -9.27 -23.14 -3.22
N LEU A 119 -8.86 -22.96 -1.95
CA LEU A 119 -9.09 -23.95 -0.88
C LEU A 119 -10.58 -24.05 -0.50
N ARG A 120 -11.26 -22.92 -0.32
CA ARG A 120 -12.67 -22.92 0.15
C ARG A 120 -13.65 -23.34 -0.92
N ILE A 121 -13.40 -23.00 -2.19
CA ILE A 121 -14.21 -23.50 -3.32
C ILE A 121 -14.17 -25.04 -3.33
N ALA A 122 -12.98 -25.63 -3.08
CA ALA A 122 -12.82 -27.07 -3.01
C ALA A 122 -13.51 -27.70 -1.78
N GLU A 123 -13.51 -27.03 -0.63
CA GLU A 123 -14.04 -27.55 0.63
C GLU A 123 -15.57 -27.38 0.79
N GLU A 124 -16.11 -26.23 0.38
CA GLU A 124 -17.52 -25.86 0.64
C GLU A 124 -18.45 -26.14 -0.56
N GLY A 125 -17.91 -26.71 -1.64
CA GLY A 125 -18.67 -27.01 -2.85
C GLY A 125 -19.06 -25.75 -3.64
N GLY A 126 -18.31 -24.65 -3.43
CA GLY A 126 -18.39 -23.47 -4.27
C GLY A 126 -18.16 -23.84 -5.73
N ARG A 127 -18.82 -23.14 -6.64
CA ARG A 127 -18.63 -23.34 -8.08
C ARG A 127 -17.85 -22.18 -8.66
N MET A 128 -16.65 -22.47 -9.12
CA MET A 128 -15.89 -21.56 -9.93
C MET A 128 -16.26 -21.78 -11.39
N HIS A 129 -16.74 -20.73 -12.04
CA HIS A 129 -17.08 -20.73 -13.45
C HIS A 129 -16.09 -19.83 -14.18
N GLU A 130 -15.31 -20.41 -15.09
CA GLU A 130 -14.58 -19.58 -16.05
C GLU A 130 -15.59 -18.82 -16.91
N PHE A 131 -15.41 -17.52 -16.97
CA PHE A 131 -16.29 -16.60 -17.65
C PHE A 131 -15.50 -15.88 -18.74
N PHE A 132 -15.97 -15.99 -19.99
CA PHE A 132 -15.46 -15.19 -21.09
C PHE A 132 -16.39 -13.99 -21.22
N PRO A 133 -15.92 -12.76 -20.96
CA PRO A 133 -16.76 -11.59 -21.17
C PRO A 133 -16.97 -11.46 -22.67
N ASP A 134 -18.15 -11.84 -23.15
CA ASP A 134 -18.61 -11.39 -24.46
C ASP A 134 -18.74 -9.86 -24.41
N ASP A 135 -18.42 -9.17 -25.51
CA ASP A 135 -18.45 -7.71 -25.62
C ASP A 135 -19.81 -7.10 -25.18
N ASP A 136 -20.88 -7.91 -25.19
CA ASP A 136 -22.26 -7.52 -24.85
C ASP A 136 -22.61 -7.63 -23.36
N THR A 137 -21.73 -8.19 -22.52
CA THR A 137 -22.05 -8.41 -21.09
C THR A 137 -22.07 -7.11 -20.28
N GLY A 138 -21.57 -6.00 -20.84
CA GLY A 138 -21.56 -4.68 -20.19
C GLY A 138 -20.65 -4.59 -18.97
N PHE A 139 -19.94 -5.66 -18.63
CA PHE A 139 -19.00 -5.70 -17.51
C PHE A 139 -17.66 -5.09 -17.93
N SER A 140 -17.52 -3.79 -17.68
CA SER A 140 -16.21 -3.15 -17.60
C SER A 140 -15.76 -3.16 -16.15
N PHE A 141 -14.53 -3.60 -15.86
CA PHE A 141 -13.87 -3.26 -14.61
C PHE A 141 -13.65 -1.73 -14.62
N HIS A 142 -14.64 -0.97 -14.15
CA HIS A 142 -14.73 0.48 -14.36
C HIS A 142 -13.42 1.20 -13.97
N GLY A 143 -12.72 1.69 -15.00
CA GLY A 143 -11.50 2.48 -14.84
C GLY A 143 -10.20 1.68 -14.80
N VAL A 144 -10.23 0.35 -14.80
CA VAL A 144 -9.04 -0.46 -15.02
C VAL A 144 -9.10 -0.96 -16.46
N GLY A 145 -8.34 -0.30 -17.34
CA GLY A 145 -8.15 -0.82 -18.69
C GLY A 145 -7.64 -2.26 -18.62
N ARG A 146 -7.90 -3.09 -19.65
CA ARG A 146 -7.18 -4.37 -19.81
C ARG A 146 -5.66 -4.20 -19.79
N ASP A 147 -5.20 -2.96 -19.94
CA ASP A 147 -3.83 -2.57 -20.12
C ASP A 147 -3.24 -2.07 -18.78
N ASP A 148 -2.18 -2.74 -18.36
CA ASP A 148 -1.23 -2.41 -17.29
C ASP A 148 -1.71 -2.37 -15.82
N GLU A 149 -2.83 -1.77 -15.47
CA GLU A 149 -3.13 -1.50 -14.04
C GLU A 149 -3.57 -2.75 -13.27
N LEU A 150 -4.42 -3.59 -13.88
CA LEU A 150 -4.77 -4.92 -13.37
C LEU A 150 -3.54 -5.84 -13.31
N VAL A 151 -2.68 -5.74 -14.34
CA VAL A 151 -1.43 -6.52 -14.41
C VAL A 151 -0.47 -6.09 -13.30
N ARG A 152 -0.27 -4.79 -13.07
CA ARG A 152 0.60 -4.26 -12.00
C ARG A 152 0.16 -4.72 -10.61
N LEU A 153 -1.15 -4.67 -10.34
CA LEU A 153 -1.72 -5.20 -9.10
C LEU A 153 -1.39 -6.68 -8.89
N THR A 154 -1.31 -7.46 -9.97
CA THR A 154 -0.97 -8.90 -9.91
C THR A 154 0.53 -9.22 -10.00
N HIS A 155 1.37 -8.28 -10.43
CA HIS A 155 2.79 -8.55 -10.78
C HIS A 155 3.76 -8.23 -9.64
N GLU A 156 3.39 -7.38 -8.70
CA GLU A 156 4.25 -6.98 -7.58
C GLU A 156 4.09 -7.94 -6.38
N ASN A 157 4.45 -9.22 -6.56
CA ASN A 157 4.89 -10.17 -5.51
C ASN A 157 4.03 -10.39 -4.25
N VAL A 158 2.74 -10.03 -4.23
CA VAL A 158 1.83 -10.43 -3.16
C VAL A 158 0.77 -11.37 -3.72
N SER A 159 1.17 -12.64 -3.89
CA SER A 159 0.53 -13.71 -4.67
C SER A 159 -0.91 -14.09 -4.32
N PHE A 160 -1.56 -13.40 -3.39
CA PHE A 160 -2.80 -13.86 -2.76
C PHE A 160 -3.99 -12.95 -3.01
N HIS A 161 -3.80 -11.80 -3.68
CA HIS A 161 -4.83 -10.78 -3.78
C HIS A 161 -5.15 -10.46 -5.24
N ALA A 162 -6.37 -10.75 -5.68
CA ALA A 162 -6.86 -10.37 -7.00
C ALA A 162 -7.94 -9.31 -6.90
N PRO A 163 -7.94 -8.29 -7.78
CA PRO A 163 -9.08 -7.41 -7.92
C PRO A 163 -10.33 -8.23 -8.26
N CYS A 164 -11.43 -7.95 -7.55
CA CYS A 164 -12.70 -8.63 -7.79
C CYS A 164 -13.89 -7.66 -7.73
N ALA A 165 -14.92 -7.97 -8.50
CA ALA A 165 -16.17 -7.24 -8.56
C ALA A 165 -17.27 -8.05 -7.87
N ILE A 166 -17.94 -7.45 -6.89
CA ILE A 166 -19.10 -8.05 -6.22
C ILE A 166 -20.32 -7.90 -7.13
N LEU A 167 -20.93 -9.02 -7.50
CA LEU A 167 -22.16 -9.09 -8.29
C LEU A 167 -23.40 -9.04 -7.40
N ARG A 168 -23.36 -9.76 -6.27
CA ARG A 168 -24.48 -9.92 -5.33
C ARG A 168 -23.93 -10.12 -3.93
N ALA A 169 -24.62 -9.59 -2.92
CA ALA A 169 -24.42 -9.97 -1.53
C ALA A 169 -25.66 -10.70 -1.00
N ASP A 170 -25.44 -11.69 -0.15
CA ASP A 170 -26.46 -12.49 0.52
C ASP A 170 -26.25 -12.39 2.03
N ALA A 171 -26.93 -11.42 2.65
CA ALA A 171 -26.77 -11.10 4.05
C ALA A 171 -27.19 -12.24 4.98
N GLU A 172 -28.20 -13.03 4.60
CA GLU A 172 -28.66 -14.17 5.41
C GLU A 172 -27.60 -15.28 5.48
N ARG A 173 -26.83 -15.46 4.41
CA ARG A 173 -25.78 -16.46 4.31
C ARG A 173 -24.39 -15.92 4.62
N GLU A 174 -24.25 -14.61 4.79
CA GLU A 174 -22.97 -13.92 4.90
C GLU A 174 -22.03 -14.23 3.71
N THR A 175 -22.57 -14.25 2.48
CA THR A 175 -21.81 -14.59 1.26
C THR A 175 -21.95 -13.57 0.13
N PHE A 176 -21.05 -13.65 -0.85
CA PHE A 176 -21.01 -12.78 -2.01
C PHE A 176 -20.84 -13.59 -3.30
N ASP A 177 -21.53 -13.19 -4.36
CA ASP A 177 -21.19 -13.67 -5.71
C ASP A 177 -20.20 -12.67 -6.29
N VAL A 178 -19.03 -13.13 -6.73
CA VAL A 178 -17.94 -12.25 -7.22
C VAL A 178 -17.42 -12.69 -8.57
N ILE A 179 -16.86 -11.74 -9.32
CA ILE A 179 -15.99 -12.01 -10.47
C ILE A 179 -14.59 -11.52 -10.14
N PHE A 180 -13.57 -12.33 -10.31
CA PHE A 180 -12.18 -11.91 -10.16
C PHE A 180 -11.35 -12.30 -11.38
N CYS A 181 -10.23 -11.60 -11.55
CA CYS A 181 -9.30 -11.84 -12.64
C CYS A 181 -8.05 -12.54 -12.11
N ARG A 182 -7.66 -13.65 -12.74
CA ARG A 182 -6.42 -14.36 -12.42
C ARG A 182 -5.60 -14.57 -13.69
N ARG A 183 -4.29 -14.49 -13.51
CA ARG A 183 -3.32 -14.88 -14.52
C ARG A 183 -3.34 -16.40 -14.63
N GLY A 184 -3.92 -16.93 -15.71
CA GLY A 184 -3.87 -18.37 -15.98
C GLY A 184 -2.50 -18.75 -16.53
N SER A 185 -1.98 -19.92 -16.16
CA SER A 185 -0.87 -20.49 -16.92
C SER A 185 -1.38 -20.94 -18.30
N ALA A 186 -0.48 -21.05 -19.28
CA ALA A 186 -0.82 -21.63 -20.57
C ALA A 186 -1.28 -23.10 -20.45
N GLU A 187 -0.90 -23.79 -19.38
CA GLU A 187 -1.24 -25.19 -19.12
C GLU A 187 -2.67 -25.36 -18.56
N ASP A 188 -3.21 -24.33 -17.90
CA ASP A 188 -4.58 -24.36 -17.34
C ASP A 188 -5.68 -24.17 -18.40
N ALA A 189 -5.30 -23.95 -19.67
CA ALA A 189 -6.23 -23.73 -20.76
C ALA A 189 -6.87 -25.04 -21.25
N PRO A 190 -8.20 -25.22 -21.17
CA PRO A 190 -8.87 -26.27 -21.92
C PRO A 190 -8.93 -25.88 -23.40
N GLY A 191 -7.85 -26.14 -24.14
CA GLY A 191 -7.76 -25.96 -25.59
C GLY A 191 -6.60 -25.07 -26.06
N PRO A 192 -6.31 -25.06 -27.37
CA PRO A 192 -5.24 -24.22 -27.94
C PRO A 192 -5.58 -22.74 -27.73
N ALA A 193 -4.62 -21.97 -27.23
CA ALA A 193 -4.76 -20.53 -27.07
C ALA A 193 -5.22 -19.89 -28.39
N PRO A 194 -6.21 -18.97 -28.39
CA PRO A 194 -6.59 -18.26 -29.60
C PRO A 194 -5.34 -17.54 -30.11
N ALA A 195 -4.95 -17.83 -31.36
CA ALA A 195 -3.82 -17.17 -31.99
C ALA A 195 -4.16 -15.68 -32.05
N ALA A 196 -3.51 -14.88 -31.20
CA ALA A 196 -3.65 -13.44 -31.24
C ALA A 196 -3.14 -12.95 -32.61
N GLU A 197 -4.05 -12.61 -33.52
CA GLU A 197 -3.68 -12.09 -34.82
C GLU A 197 -3.01 -10.71 -34.65
N GLY A 198 -1.68 -10.68 -34.72
CA GLY A 198 -0.90 -9.45 -34.92
C GLY A 198 -0.29 -8.78 -33.68
N GLY A 199 -0.39 -9.35 -32.49
CA GLY A 199 0.22 -8.80 -31.28
C GLY A 199 1.54 -9.49 -30.93
N THR A 200 2.66 -8.77 -30.87
CA THR A 200 3.93 -9.24 -30.29
C THR A 200 3.89 -9.39 -28.76
N GLY A 201 2.69 -9.46 -28.17
CA GLY A 201 2.52 -9.70 -26.74
C GLY A 201 2.98 -11.11 -26.42
N ASN A 202 3.84 -11.25 -25.40
CA ASN A 202 4.26 -12.56 -24.93
C ASN A 202 3.01 -13.39 -24.59
N PRO A 203 2.71 -14.49 -25.32
CA PRO A 203 1.48 -15.28 -25.14
C PRO A 203 1.42 -16.01 -23.79
N GLU A 204 2.47 -15.89 -22.99
CA GLU A 204 2.67 -16.61 -21.74
C GLU A 204 1.62 -16.27 -20.66
N PHE A 205 0.85 -15.18 -20.80
CA PHE A 205 -0.09 -14.76 -19.76
C PHE A 205 -1.41 -14.23 -20.32
N ALA A 206 -2.41 -15.11 -20.40
CA ALA A 206 -3.79 -14.71 -20.62
C ALA A 206 -4.47 -14.40 -19.28
N LEU A 207 -5.08 -13.22 -19.18
CA LEU A 207 -5.99 -12.90 -18.08
C LEU A 207 -7.29 -13.71 -18.26
N ARG A 208 -7.69 -14.45 -17.23
CA ARG A 208 -8.94 -15.22 -17.18
C ARG A 208 -9.84 -14.63 -16.11
N LEU A 209 -11.14 -14.56 -16.39
CA LEU A 209 -12.15 -14.15 -15.42
C LEU A 209 -12.82 -15.38 -14.83
N TYR A 210 -12.99 -15.37 -13.52
CA TYR A 210 -13.66 -16.42 -12.77
C TYR A 210 -14.82 -15.82 -12.01
N ARG A 211 -15.99 -16.43 -12.13
CA ARG A 211 -17.14 -16.17 -11.27
C ARG A 211 -17.16 -17.20 -10.15
N VAL A 212 -17.36 -16.73 -8.93
CA VAL A 212 -17.55 -17.56 -7.74
C VAL A 212 -18.86 -17.16 -7.10
N ASP A 213 -19.76 -18.13 -6.96
CA ASP A 213 -21.02 -17.94 -6.26
C ASP A 213 -20.87 -18.29 -4.78
N ALA A 214 -21.53 -17.53 -3.92
CA ALA A 214 -21.57 -17.73 -2.47
C ALA A 214 -20.19 -17.76 -1.76
N LEU A 215 -19.28 -16.86 -2.17
CA LEU A 215 -18.00 -16.63 -1.49
C LEU A 215 -18.23 -16.10 -0.05
N PRO A 216 -17.68 -16.76 0.99
CA PRO A 216 -17.78 -16.27 2.37
C PRO A 216 -17.23 -14.85 2.54
N ALA A 217 -17.88 -14.04 3.36
CA ALA A 217 -17.50 -12.63 3.56
C ALA A 217 -16.10 -12.40 4.11
N ASP A 218 -15.57 -13.34 4.88
CA ASP A 218 -14.21 -13.28 5.43
C ASP A 218 -13.13 -13.60 4.39
N ALA A 219 -13.50 -14.07 3.19
CA ALA A 219 -12.60 -14.23 2.05
C ALA A 219 -12.47 -12.94 1.21
N LEU A 220 -13.16 -11.87 1.59
CA LEU A 220 -13.11 -10.56 0.93
C LEU A 220 -12.38 -9.52 1.77
N HIS A 221 -11.57 -8.72 1.08
CA HIS A 221 -10.88 -7.57 1.65
C HIS A 221 -11.18 -6.31 0.84
N PHE A 222 -11.40 -5.21 1.55
CA PHE A 222 -11.56 -3.90 0.94
C PHE A 222 -10.25 -3.13 1.07
N SER A 223 -9.79 -2.58 -0.04
CA SER A 223 -8.62 -1.71 -0.07
C SER A 223 -8.94 -0.44 -0.83
N ASP A 224 -8.33 0.66 -0.42
CA ASP A 224 -8.29 1.84 -1.26
C ASP A 224 -7.55 1.51 -2.56
N ARG A 225 -7.94 2.17 -3.66
CA ARG A 225 -7.16 2.08 -4.91
C ARG A 225 -5.73 2.58 -4.64
N PRO A 226 -4.70 1.98 -5.26
CA PRO A 226 -3.37 2.55 -5.20
C PRO A 226 -3.41 4.01 -5.65
N GLY A 227 -2.84 4.94 -4.88
CA GLY A 227 -2.96 6.37 -5.25
C GLY A 227 -4.10 7.11 -4.56
N ARG A 228 -5.03 6.41 -3.91
CA ARG A 228 -6.28 6.97 -3.34
C ARG A 228 -6.38 6.83 -1.83
N GLU A 229 -5.35 6.28 -1.19
CA GLU A 229 -5.22 6.25 0.26
C GLU A 229 -5.39 7.67 0.84
N ASP A 230 -5.86 7.77 2.08
CA ASP A 230 -6.09 9.07 2.73
C ASP A 230 -4.84 9.97 2.67
N GLU A 231 -3.65 9.38 2.85
CA GLU A 231 -2.35 10.04 2.73
C GLU A 231 -2.08 10.58 1.32
N ARG A 232 -2.68 9.99 0.27
CA ARG A 232 -2.49 10.37 -1.13
C ARG A 232 -3.51 11.38 -1.66
N ARG A 233 -4.54 11.72 -0.88
CA ARG A 233 -5.56 12.70 -1.29
C ARG A 233 -4.99 14.11 -1.47
N PRO A 234 -5.57 14.93 -2.38
CA PRO A 234 -5.26 16.35 -2.45
C PRO A 234 -5.51 17.03 -1.11
N GLY A 235 -4.52 17.77 -0.63
CA GLY A 235 -4.60 18.43 0.67
C GLY A 235 -4.37 17.50 1.87
N ALA A 236 -4.04 16.22 1.69
CA ALA A 236 -3.54 15.40 2.79
C ALA A 236 -2.21 15.96 3.30
N PHE A 237 -2.00 15.96 4.62
CA PHE A 237 -0.74 16.41 5.18
C PHE A 237 0.37 15.44 4.82
N ARG A 238 1.39 15.94 4.14
CA ARG A 238 2.62 15.22 3.87
C ARG A 238 3.78 16.12 4.25
N HIS A 239 4.64 15.60 5.09
CA HIS A 239 5.87 16.29 5.41
C HIS A 239 6.98 15.27 5.57
N GLU A 240 8.11 15.55 4.91
CA GLU A 240 9.31 14.75 5.04
C GLU A 240 9.77 14.72 6.49
N MET A 241 10.01 13.51 6.99
CA MET A 241 10.69 13.32 8.26
C MET A 241 12.18 13.49 8.03
N VAL A 242 12.76 14.52 8.63
CA VAL A 242 14.20 14.76 8.57
C VAL A 242 14.87 13.98 9.70
N LEU A 243 15.83 13.13 9.36
CA LEU A 243 16.69 12.50 10.35
C LEU A 243 17.64 13.56 10.93
N PRO A 244 17.76 13.66 12.27
CA PRO A 244 18.78 14.50 12.89
C PRO A 244 20.18 14.20 12.35
N ASP A 245 21.02 15.24 12.20
CA ASP A 245 22.37 15.09 11.63
C ASP A 245 23.21 14.06 12.40
N ASP A 246 23.05 13.98 13.71
CA ASP A 246 23.74 13.02 14.58
C ASP A 246 23.30 11.56 14.37
N MET A 247 22.12 11.34 13.77
CA MET A 247 21.70 10.02 13.31
C MET A 247 22.33 9.65 11.96
N VAL A 248 22.64 10.59 11.07
CA VAL A 248 23.20 10.25 9.75
C VAL A 248 24.66 9.84 9.91
N SER A 249 25.02 8.62 9.50
CA SER A 249 26.40 8.14 9.60
C SER A 249 27.34 8.93 8.70
N GLU A 250 28.60 9.08 9.11
CA GLU A 250 29.59 9.89 8.41
C GLU A 250 29.74 9.53 6.91
N PRO A 251 29.74 8.25 6.47
CA PRO A 251 29.80 7.90 5.05
C PRO A 251 28.60 8.39 4.23
N TRP A 252 27.49 8.74 4.88
CA TRP A 252 26.24 9.14 4.23
C TRP A 252 26.03 10.66 4.24
N ARG A 253 26.82 11.39 5.04
CA ARG A 253 26.80 12.85 5.07
C ARG A 253 27.43 13.41 3.79
N ASP A 254 26.77 14.40 3.19
CA ASP A 254 27.30 15.23 2.09
C ASP A 254 27.93 14.48 0.89
N LEU A 255 27.14 13.61 0.24
CA LEU A 255 27.49 13.09 -1.09
C LEU A 255 27.68 14.20 -2.15
N GLY A 256 27.06 15.37 -1.94
CA GLY A 256 27.10 16.51 -2.86
C GLY A 256 28.38 17.35 -2.81
N ARG A 257 28.98 17.57 -1.62
CA ARG A 257 30.15 18.46 -1.49
C ARG A 257 31.41 17.91 -2.15
N LYS A 258 31.64 16.60 -2.07
CA LYS A 258 32.81 15.97 -2.70
C LYS A 258 32.84 16.10 -4.22
N LYS A 259 31.70 16.34 -4.88
CA LYS A 259 31.64 16.53 -6.33
C LYS A 259 32.10 17.93 -6.74
N ALA A 260 31.70 18.96 -5.98
CA ALA A 260 32.14 20.34 -6.21
C ALA A 260 33.67 20.50 -6.03
N ASP A 261 34.24 19.87 -4.99
CA ASP A 261 35.68 19.93 -4.72
C ASP A 261 36.53 19.17 -5.75
N ARG A 262 35.99 18.13 -6.38
CA ARG A 262 36.68 17.37 -7.44
C ARG A 262 36.64 18.02 -8.81
N GLU A 263 35.60 18.80 -9.10
CA GLU A 263 35.39 19.41 -10.42
C GLU A 263 35.89 20.86 -10.48
N GLY A 264 36.48 21.40 -9.39
CA GLY A 264 36.97 22.78 -9.34
C GLY A 264 35.86 23.82 -9.55
N GLY A 265 34.61 23.43 -9.30
CA GLY A 265 33.47 24.32 -9.42
C GLY A 265 33.52 25.39 -8.33
N PRO A 266 33.07 26.64 -8.61
CA PRO A 266 32.99 27.67 -7.60
C PRO A 266 32.15 27.17 -6.43
N SER A 267 32.72 27.23 -5.22
CA SER A 267 32.04 26.94 -3.97
C SER A 267 30.74 27.74 -3.94
N LEU A 268 29.59 27.05 -3.99
CA LEU A 268 28.30 27.67 -3.70
C LEU A 268 28.31 27.97 -2.20
N GLU A 269 28.52 29.24 -1.86
CA GLU A 269 28.27 29.67 -0.48
C GLU A 269 26.80 29.42 -0.15
N PRO A 270 26.49 28.94 1.07
CA PRO A 270 25.12 28.72 1.47
C PRO A 270 24.42 30.06 1.65
N ASP A 271 23.55 30.42 0.70
CA ASP A 271 22.52 31.43 0.93
C ASP A 271 21.58 30.89 2.02
N LEU A 272 21.72 31.45 3.23
CA LEU A 272 20.77 31.35 4.34
C LEU A 272 19.92 32.61 4.39
#